data_AF-A0A6M1SNC5-F1
#
_entry.id   AF-A0A6M1SNC5-F1
#
_cell.length_a   1.000
_cell.length_b   1.000
_cell.length_c   1.000
_cell.angle_alpha   90.00
_cell.angle_beta   90.00
_cell.angle_gamma   90.00
#
_symmetry.space_group_name_H-M   'P 1'
#
loop_
_entity.id
_entity.type
_entity.pdbx_description
1 polymer ?
#
loop_
_entity_poly.entity_id
_entity_poly.type
_entity_poly.pdbx_seq_one_letter_code
_entity_poly.pdbx_strand_id
1 'polypeptide(L)'
;MDDDKIGWTPIEGRNCGGCTACCTFAPIRVPELKKPANSTCLHCVEGQGCTVYDVRPQVCRGFYCGYFFLEELGPDWHPEQSGVVIRSEAMENDTITILILELSSFWFRKILRAWSAAGSMPGSASSSSGSDRSGTCRRRWK
;
A
#
# COMPACT_ATOMS: atom_id res chain seq x y z
N MET A 1 -31.45 -8.65 15.54
CA MET A 1 -31.30 -7.85 14.31
C MET A 1 -30.26 -6.82 14.71
N ASP A 2 -29.01 -7.27 14.64
CA ASP A 2 -27.87 -6.65 15.27
C ASP A 2 -27.02 -6.05 14.16
N ASP A 3 -27.42 -4.85 13.71
CA ASP A 3 -26.80 -4.11 12.61
C ASP A 3 -25.56 -3.29 13.03
N ASP A 4 -25.07 -3.43 14.27
CA ASP A 4 -24.15 -2.43 14.86
C ASP A 4 -22.65 -2.80 14.82
N LYS A 5 -22.24 -3.74 13.97
CA LYS A 5 -20.80 -3.99 13.72
C LYS A 5 -20.50 -4.06 12.23
N ILE A 6 -20.65 -2.93 11.54
CA ILE A 6 -19.85 -2.70 10.32
C ILE A 6 -18.37 -2.93 10.72
N GLY A 7 -17.78 -3.96 10.12
CA GLY A 7 -16.50 -4.54 10.46
C GLY A 7 -15.32 -3.61 10.22
N TRP A 8 -15.03 -2.76 11.21
CA TRP A 8 -13.82 -1.92 11.25
C TRP A 8 -12.62 -2.63 11.91
N THR A 9 -12.66 -3.95 12.06
CA THR A 9 -11.54 -4.74 12.57
C THR A 9 -10.68 -5.21 11.39
N PRO A 10 -9.36 -4.95 11.38
CA PRO A 10 -8.48 -5.49 10.35
C PRO A 10 -8.52 -7.02 10.33
N ILE A 11 -8.65 -7.60 9.14
CA ILE A 11 -8.63 -9.04 8.90
C ILE A 11 -7.26 -9.60 9.28
N GLU A 12 -7.26 -10.66 10.08
CA GLU A 12 -6.03 -11.29 10.56
C GLU A 12 -5.19 -11.88 9.41
N GLY A 13 -3.87 -11.82 9.54
CA GLY A 13 -2.92 -12.33 8.54
C GLY A 13 -2.61 -11.34 7.40
N ARG A 14 -3.44 -10.31 7.20
CA ARG A 14 -3.11 -9.23 6.25
C ARG A 14 -1.99 -8.36 6.80
N ASN A 15 -1.03 -8.02 5.94
CA ASN A 15 0.12 -7.18 6.30
C ASN A 15 0.54 -6.34 5.09
N CYS A 16 1.18 -5.19 5.33
CA CYS A 16 1.60 -4.31 4.24
C CYS A 16 2.82 -4.83 3.46
N GLY A 17 3.63 -5.73 4.01
CA GLY A 17 4.75 -6.35 3.28
C GLY A 17 5.80 -5.39 2.69
N GLY A 18 5.91 -4.14 3.17
CA GLY A 18 6.78 -3.11 2.55
C GLY A 18 6.08 -2.22 1.52
N CYS A 19 4.78 -2.45 1.27
CA CYS A 19 3.94 -1.62 0.43
C CYS A 19 3.91 -0.15 0.89
N THR A 20 4.11 0.75 -0.07
CA THR A 20 4.12 2.20 0.13
C THR A 20 2.96 2.91 -0.58
N ALA A 21 2.00 2.15 -1.12
CA ALA A 21 0.95 2.67 -1.99
C ALA A 21 0.15 3.82 -1.37
N CYS A 22 -0.16 3.74 -0.06
CA CYS A 22 -0.84 4.80 0.69
C CYS A 22 -0.09 6.14 0.71
N CYS A 23 1.25 6.11 0.64
CA CYS A 23 2.10 7.29 0.64
C CYS A 23 2.26 7.90 -0.76
N THR A 24 2.03 7.14 -1.83
CA THR A 24 2.22 7.59 -3.20
C THR A 24 0.92 8.10 -3.81
N PHE A 25 -0.20 7.40 -3.62
CA PHE A 25 -1.41 7.67 -4.40
C PHE A 25 -2.09 9.00 -4.04
N ALA A 26 -2.42 9.22 -2.75
CA ALA A 26 -3.38 10.25 -2.36
C ALA A 26 -2.74 11.64 -2.42
N PRO A 27 -3.39 12.67 -3.00
CA PRO A 27 -2.95 14.03 -2.76
C PRO A 27 -3.16 14.39 -1.27
N ILE A 28 -2.20 15.10 -0.70
CA ILE A 28 -2.30 15.67 0.66
C ILE A 28 -2.08 17.17 0.53
N ARG A 29 -3.03 17.96 1.03
CA ARG A 29 -3.03 19.43 0.90
C ARG A 29 -3.29 20.12 2.24
N VAL A 30 -2.64 19.64 3.30
CA VAL A 30 -2.72 20.25 4.62
C VAL A 30 -1.46 21.10 4.88
N PRO A 31 -1.51 22.13 5.75
CA PRO A 31 -0.35 22.97 6.04
C PRO A 31 0.90 22.19 6.47
N GLU A 32 0.71 21.10 7.21
CA GLU A 32 1.78 20.28 7.80
C GLU A 32 2.44 19.34 6.77
N LEU A 33 1.72 19.00 5.69
CA LEU A 33 2.21 18.10 4.65
C LEU A 33 1.51 18.39 3.32
N LYS A 34 2.28 18.86 2.34
CA LYS A 34 1.82 19.05 0.96
C LYS A 34 2.47 17.99 0.08
N LYS A 35 1.64 17.16 -0.54
CA LYS A 35 2.05 16.07 -1.41
C LYS A 35 1.14 16.00 -2.63
N PRO A 36 1.65 16.12 -3.87
CA PRO A 36 0.84 15.89 -5.04
C PRO A 36 0.36 14.43 -5.12
N ALA A 37 -0.71 14.20 -5.89
CA ALA A 37 -1.15 12.84 -6.21
C ALA A 37 -0.05 12.09 -6.98
N ASN A 38 -0.01 10.77 -6.83
CA ASN A 38 0.95 9.89 -7.51
C ASN A 38 2.44 10.22 -7.27
N SER A 39 2.75 11.02 -6.24
CA SER A 39 4.11 11.33 -5.82
C SER A 39 4.38 10.74 -4.44
N THR A 40 5.55 10.13 -4.26
CA THR A 40 5.95 9.54 -2.99
C THR A 40 6.10 10.62 -1.92
N CYS A 41 5.50 10.39 -0.75
CA CYS A 41 5.63 11.27 0.40
C CYS A 41 7.11 11.40 0.82
N LEU A 42 7.53 12.59 1.25
CA LEU A 42 8.90 12.85 1.72
C LEU A 42 9.33 11.97 2.91
N HIS A 43 8.38 11.48 3.69
CA HIS A 43 8.64 10.56 4.80
C HIS A 43 8.59 9.09 4.39
N CYS A 44 8.38 8.76 3.12
CA CYS A 44 8.22 7.39 2.69
C CYS A 44 9.46 6.91 1.94
N VAL A 45 9.96 5.74 2.34
CA VAL A 45 11.03 5.03 1.63
C VAL A 45 10.41 3.82 0.94
N GLU A 46 10.61 3.72 -0.37
CA GLU A 46 10.08 2.62 -1.18
C GLU A 46 10.54 1.25 -0.65
N GLY A 47 9.61 0.31 -0.54
CA GLY A 47 9.85 -1.03 0.04
C GLY A 47 9.98 -1.06 1.57
N GLN A 48 10.10 0.10 2.23
CA GLN A 48 10.27 0.19 3.70
C GLN A 48 9.05 0.80 4.41
N GLY A 49 8.31 1.68 3.73
CA GLY A 49 7.16 2.38 4.30
C GLY A 49 7.47 3.78 4.84
N CYS A 50 6.54 4.34 5.60
CA CYS A 50 6.70 5.67 6.22
C CYS A 50 7.73 5.65 7.36
N THR A 51 8.75 6.49 7.36
CA THR A 51 9.80 6.52 8.40
C THR A 51 9.30 7.15 9.71
N VAL A 52 8.19 7.88 9.67
CA VAL A 52 7.59 8.59 10.82
C VAL A 52 6.21 8.03 11.21
N TYR A 53 5.98 6.73 11.01
CA TYR A 53 4.66 6.11 11.16
C TYR A 53 3.96 6.43 12.48
N ASP A 54 4.69 6.30 13.58
CA ASP A 54 4.12 6.43 14.93
C ASP A 54 3.71 7.87 15.25
N VAL A 55 4.34 8.84 14.60
CA VAL A 55 4.09 10.29 14.74
C VAL A 55 3.46 10.89 13.48
N ARG A 56 2.87 10.07 12.60
CA ARG A 56 2.32 10.51 11.32
C ARG A 56 1.24 11.61 11.50
N PRO A 57 1.16 12.60 10.58
CA PRO A 57 0.16 13.66 10.64
C PRO A 57 -1.27 13.12 10.63
N GLN A 58 -2.23 13.90 11.14
CA GLN A 58 -3.62 13.46 11.31
C GLN A 58 -4.27 13.02 9.98
N VAL A 59 -3.95 13.69 8.88
CA VAL A 59 -4.41 13.31 7.54
C VAL A 59 -3.97 11.89 7.13
N CYS A 60 -2.81 11.43 7.59
CA CYS A 60 -2.34 10.06 7.37
C CYS A 60 -2.92 9.06 8.39
N ARG A 61 -3.36 9.51 9.58
CA ARG A 61 -4.02 8.65 10.58
C ARG A 61 -5.45 8.31 10.19
N GLY A 62 -6.15 9.24 9.53
CA GLY A 62 -7.53 9.03 9.06
C GLY A 62 -7.65 8.18 7.80
N PHE A 63 -6.53 7.75 7.19
CA PHE A 63 -6.56 6.87 6.03
C PHE A 63 -6.66 5.40 6.47
N TYR A 64 -7.58 4.64 5.89
CA TYR A 64 -7.68 3.19 6.04
C TYR A 64 -7.59 2.52 4.67
N CYS A 65 -6.75 1.49 4.57
CA CYS A 65 -6.63 0.71 3.33
C CYS A 65 -7.72 -0.36 3.31
N GLY A 66 -8.63 -0.31 2.33
CA GLY A 66 -9.75 -1.24 2.22
C GLY A 66 -9.33 -2.72 2.13
N TYR A 67 -8.11 -2.99 1.62
CA TYR A 67 -7.51 -4.33 1.67
C TYR A 67 -7.41 -4.88 3.09
N PHE A 68 -7.47 -4.12 4.17
CA PHE A 68 -7.47 -4.70 5.52
C PHE A 68 -8.85 -5.05 6.05
N PHE A 69 -9.92 -4.56 5.44
CA PHE A 69 -11.26 -4.60 6.05
C PHE A 69 -12.31 -5.31 5.19
N LEU A 70 -12.09 -5.43 3.88
CA LEU A 70 -13.03 -6.08 2.96
C LEU A 70 -12.62 -7.53 2.72
N GLU A 71 -13.41 -8.48 3.22
CA GLU A 71 -13.12 -9.93 3.12
C GLU A 71 -13.10 -10.40 1.66
N GLU A 72 -13.90 -9.78 0.81
CA GLU A 72 -14.02 -10.06 -0.62
C GLU A 72 -12.71 -9.79 -1.39
N LEU A 73 -11.81 -8.98 -0.82
CA LEU A 73 -10.51 -8.69 -1.40
C LEU A 73 -9.50 -9.77 -1.03
N GLY A 74 -9.39 -10.80 -1.87
CA GLY A 74 -8.36 -11.83 -1.76
C GLY A 74 -6.92 -11.27 -1.82
N PRO A 75 -5.90 -12.10 -1.55
CA PRO A 75 -4.50 -11.65 -1.49
C PRO A 75 -4.00 -10.87 -2.71
N ASP A 76 -4.48 -11.23 -3.92
CA ASP A 76 -4.12 -10.57 -5.18
C ASP A 76 -4.53 -9.09 -5.24
N TRP A 77 -5.47 -8.68 -4.38
CA TRP A 77 -5.89 -7.28 -4.24
C TRP A 77 -4.92 -6.45 -3.40
N HIS A 78 -3.90 -7.05 -2.77
CA HIS A 78 -2.88 -6.30 -2.05
C HIS A 78 -2.29 -5.21 -2.95
N PRO A 79 -2.19 -3.94 -2.53
CA PRO A 79 -1.91 -2.83 -3.46
C PRO A 79 -0.60 -2.93 -4.24
N GLU A 80 0.39 -3.63 -3.68
CA GLU A 80 1.66 -3.90 -4.38
C GLU A 80 1.50 -4.91 -5.53
N GLN A 81 0.52 -5.80 -5.44
CA GLN A 81 0.23 -6.83 -6.45
C GLN A 81 -0.81 -6.35 -7.47
N SER A 82 -1.92 -5.78 -6.99
CA SER A 82 -3.03 -5.30 -7.83
C SER A 82 -2.73 -3.97 -8.51
N GLY A 83 -1.90 -3.13 -7.90
CA GLY A 83 -1.77 -1.72 -8.28
C GLY A 83 -3.01 -0.88 -7.91
N VAL A 84 -3.94 -1.44 -7.14
CA VAL A 84 -5.19 -0.80 -6.74
C VAL A 84 -5.12 -0.42 -5.26
N VAL A 85 -5.39 0.86 -4.97
CA VAL A 85 -5.63 1.31 -3.60
C VAL A 85 -7.09 1.61 -3.42
N ILE A 86 -7.70 0.98 -2.41
CA ILE A 86 -9.07 1.21 -1.98
C ILE A 86 -9.00 2.10 -0.75
N ARG A 87 -9.59 3.28 -0.87
CA ARG A 87 -9.77 4.23 0.22
C ARG A 87 -11.26 4.39 0.50
N SER A 88 -11.63 4.32 1.77
CA SER A 88 -12.94 4.79 2.23
C SER A 88 -12.92 6.31 2.37
N GLU A 89 -13.92 6.97 1.77
CA GLU A 89 -14.26 8.35 2.11
C GLU A 89 -15.51 8.35 3.00
N ALA A 90 -15.70 9.43 3.76
CA ALA A 90 -16.75 9.51 4.77
C ALA A 90 -18.14 9.23 4.18
N MET A 91 -18.97 8.60 4.99
CA MET A 91 -20.37 8.31 4.69
C MET A 91 -21.18 9.60 4.75
N GLU A 92 -21.73 10.02 3.63
CA GLU A 92 -22.85 10.95 3.59
C GLU A 92 -24.02 10.16 2.96
N ASN A 93 -25.15 10.07 3.68
CA ASN A 93 -26.38 9.41 3.21
C ASN A 93 -26.26 7.90 2.92
N ASP A 94 -25.76 7.10 3.87
CA ASP A 94 -25.68 5.62 3.78
C ASP A 94 -24.92 5.06 2.55
N THR A 95 -24.18 5.91 1.84
CA THR A 95 -23.41 5.52 0.66
C THR A 95 -21.92 5.47 0.99
N ILE A 96 -21.29 4.31 0.81
CA ILE A 96 -19.83 4.17 0.90
C ILE A 96 -19.22 4.61 -0.43
N THR A 97 -18.51 5.74 -0.44
CA THR A 97 -17.71 6.12 -1.60
C THR A 97 -16.36 5.41 -1.54
N ILE A 98 -16.16 4.46 -2.46
CA ILE A 98 -14.88 3.78 -2.66
C ILE A 98 -14.13 4.45 -3.80
N LEU A 99 -13.02 5.10 -3.47
CA LEU A 99 -12.11 5.61 -4.49
C LEU A 99 -11.11 4.52 -4.89
N ILE A 100 -11.26 3.99 -6.10
CA ILE A 100 -10.34 3.04 -6.73
C ILE A 100 -9.34 3.85 -7.55
N LEU A 101 -8.06 3.78 -7.18
CA LEU A 101 -7.00 4.42 -7.95
C LEU A 101 -6.05 3.37 -8.49
N GLU A 102 -6.00 3.31 -9.81
CA GLU A 102 -5.03 2.52 -10.55
C GLU A 102 -3.69 3.27 -10.54
N LEU A 103 -2.70 2.69 -9.87
CA LEU A 103 -1.34 3.20 -9.92
C LEU A 103 -0.80 2.93 -11.32
N SER A 104 -0.84 3.94 -12.21
CA SER A 104 -0.32 3.86 -13.58
C SER A 104 1.21 3.76 -13.61
N SER A 105 1.70 2.57 -13.26
CA SER A 105 2.87 1.86 -13.80
C SER A 105 2.60 0.34 -13.85
N PHE A 106 1.31 -0.04 -13.82
CA PHE A 106 0.80 -1.41 -13.82
C PHE A 106 1.42 -2.28 -14.93
N TRP A 107 1.64 -1.70 -16.11
CA TRP A 107 2.32 -2.36 -17.22
C TRP A 107 3.82 -2.55 -16.99
N PHE A 108 4.55 -1.52 -16.54
CA PHE A 108 6.00 -1.61 -16.38
C PHE A 108 6.42 -2.61 -15.30
N ARG A 109 5.73 -2.64 -14.14
CA ARG A 109 6.08 -3.57 -13.06
C ARG A 109 5.70 -5.03 -13.37
N LYS A 110 4.57 -5.29 -14.04
CA LYS A 110 4.22 -6.65 -14.50
C LYS A 110 5.14 -7.12 -15.61
N ILE A 111 5.49 -6.26 -16.57
CA ILE A 111 6.50 -6.57 -17.61
C ILE A 111 7.83 -6.89 -16.95
N LEU A 112 8.32 -6.05 -16.03
CA LEU A 112 9.60 -6.29 -15.34
C LEU A 112 9.57 -7.59 -14.51
N ARG A 113 8.48 -7.89 -13.79
CA ARG A 113 8.36 -9.16 -13.04
C ARG A 113 8.27 -10.37 -13.98
N ALA A 114 7.48 -10.29 -15.05
CA ALA A 114 7.43 -11.32 -16.08
C ALA A 114 8.79 -11.52 -16.75
N TRP A 115 9.54 -10.44 -17.02
CA TRP A 115 10.89 -10.50 -17.59
C TRP A 115 11.92 -11.04 -16.59
N SER A 116 11.79 -10.74 -15.30
CA SER A 116 12.64 -11.33 -14.24
C SER A 116 12.37 -12.82 -14.03
N ALA A 117 11.14 -13.28 -14.29
CA ALA A 117 10.76 -14.69 -14.20
C ALA A 117 11.09 -15.47 -15.50
N ALA A 118 11.12 -14.79 -16.65
CA ALA A 118 11.31 -15.41 -17.96
C ALA A 118 12.75 -15.36 -18.51
N GLY A 119 13.70 -14.69 -17.84
CA GLY A 119 14.99 -14.34 -18.45
C GLY A 119 16.23 -14.74 -17.65
N SER A 120 16.61 -16.01 -17.76
CA SER A 120 18.02 -16.43 -17.65
C SER A 120 18.88 -15.59 -18.60
N MET A 121 19.83 -14.82 -18.07
CA MET A 121 20.98 -14.36 -18.84
C MET A 121 22.08 -15.44 -18.79
N PRO A 122 22.71 -15.81 -19.92
CA PRO A 122 23.93 -16.59 -19.90
C PRO A 122 25.14 -15.69 -19.58
N GLY A 123 25.85 -16.02 -18.50
CA GLY A 123 27.29 -15.77 -18.33
C GLY A 123 27.76 -14.36 -17.96
N SER A 124 28.04 -14.14 -16.68
CA SER A 124 29.42 -14.06 -16.16
C SER A 124 29.40 -13.76 -14.66
N ALA A 125 30.34 -14.38 -13.94
CA ALA A 125 30.35 -14.54 -12.51
C ALA A 125 31.06 -13.41 -11.75
N SER A 126 30.79 -13.40 -10.44
CA SER A 126 31.44 -12.69 -9.32
C SER A 126 31.02 -11.22 -9.13
N SER A 127 30.71 -10.73 -7.94
CA SER A 127 30.92 -11.24 -6.58
C SER A 127 29.84 -10.70 -5.63
N SER A 128 29.53 -11.55 -4.66
CA SER A 128 28.69 -11.38 -3.46
C SER A 128 28.66 -10.00 -2.80
N SER A 129 27.45 -9.53 -2.49
CA SER A 129 27.10 -9.10 -1.14
C SER A 129 25.62 -9.38 -0.91
N GLY A 130 25.31 -10.40 -0.12
CA GLY A 130 23.95 -10.72 0.27
C GLY A 130 23.36 -9.55 1.06
N SER A 131 22.37 -8.86 0.49
CA SER A 131 21.40 -8.11 1.29
C SER A 131 20.20 -9.02 1.47
N ASP A 132 20.20 -9.76 2.57
CA ASP A 132 19.02 -10.39 3.10
C ASP A 132 17.99 -9.28 3.37
N ARG A 133 17.10 -9.02 2.41
CA ARG A 133 16.01 -8.03 2.53
C ARG A 133 14.85 -8.62 3.32
N SER A 134 15.16 -9.34 4.40
CA SER A 134 14.23 -9.66 5.48
C SER A 134 14.06 -8.45 6.41
N GLY A 135 13.90 -7.25 5.82
CA GLY A 135 13.42 -6.07 6.51
C GLY A 135 11.93 -6.25 6.78
N THR A 136 11.59 -7.10 7.75
CA THR A 136 10.22 -7.29 8.22
C THR A 136 9.67 -5.95 8.68
N CYS A 137 8.92 -5.28 7.80
CA CYS A 137 8.15 -4.10 8.14
C CYS A 137 7.02 -4.56 9.08
N ARG A 138 7.33 -4.71 10.37
CA ARG A 138 6.40 -5.03 11.46
C ARG A 138 5.51 -3.83 11.74
N ARG A 139 4.68 -3.46 10.77
CA ARG A 139 3.55 -2.57 10.98
C ARG A 139 2.29 -3.38 10.89
N ARG A 140 2.08 -4.17 11.95
CA ARG A 140 0.76 -4.67 12.29
C ARG A 140 -0.05 -3.41 12.60
N TRP A 141 -1.14 -3.19 11.87
CA TRP A 141 -2.15 -2.24 12.31
C TRP A 141 -2.59 -2.71 13.71
N LYS A 142 -2.05 -2.05 14.74
CA LYS A 142 -2.54 -2.13 16.11
C LYS A 142 -3.53 -1.00 16.30
#